data_AF-A0A165T8L0-F1
#
_entry.id   AF-A0A165T8L0-F1
#
_cell.length_a   1.000
_cell.length_b   1.000
_cell.length_c   1.000
_cell.angle_alpha   90.00
_cell.angle_beta   90.00
_cell.angle_gamma   90.00
#
_symmetry.space_group_name_H-M   'P 1'
#
loop_
_entity.id
_entity.type
_entity.pdbx_description
1 polymer ?
#
loop_
_entity_poly.entity_id
_entity_poly.type
_entity_poly.pdbx_seq_one_letter_code
_entity_poly.pdbx_strand_id
1 'polypeptide(L)'
;MTYRALLLLATLLLISCDTTVGSARIPIAEYRQFDSDAVHAIFEDQSRLTLIPAEAPPGTSSVDALTSDLADLALLENSTPFVEGLRTVLPVFESVLHILARDDLEPEDLGNPLNGADFYVANRSAAGIRFIELVTHRMGLTPDQYTISEAFDPGTTDIIVYFGPIDPSNTPGPHPATHWYRWIMN
;
A
#
# COMPACT_ATOMS: atom_id res chain seq x y z
N MET A 1 -23.67 -53.07 23.05
CA MET A 1 -22.60 -52.06 23.26
C MET A 1 -22.24 -51.26 22.00
N THR A 2 -22.83 -51.56 20.83
CA THR A 2 -22.50 -50.94 19.54
C THR A 2 -23.19 -49.59 19.27
N TYR A 3 -24.42 -49.39 19.77
CA TYR A 3 -25.19 -48.17 19.52
C TYR A 3 -24.61 -46.91 20.18
N ARG A 4 -24.01 -47.06 21.38
CA ARG A 4 -23.34 -45.96 22.09
C ARG A 4 -22.07 -45.48 21.37
N ALA A 5 -21.32 -46.41 20.79
CA ALA A 5 -20.13 -46.08 20.01
C ALA A 5 -20.47 -45.36 18.70
N LEU A 6 -21.57 -45.75 18.05
CA LEU A 6 -22.04 -45.10 16.83
C LEU A 6 -22.53 -43.66 17.08
N LEU A 7 -23.22 -43.44 18.20
CA LEU A 7 -23.69 -42.11 18.62
C LEU A 7 -22.53 -41.18 19.02
N LEU A 8 -21.49 -41.72 19.66
CA LEU A 8 -20.26 -40.99 19.97
C LEU A 8 -19.50 -40.59 18.71
N LEU A 9 -19.38 -41.50 17.73
CA LEU A 9 -18.71 -41.20 16.47
C LEU A 9 -19.46 -40.14 15.66
N ALA A 10 -20.80 -40.21 15.64
CA ALA A 10 -21.64 -39.21 14.97
C ALA A 10 -21.56 -37.83 15.65
N THR A 11 -21.45 -37.77 16.99
CA THR A 11 -21.26 -36.49 17.70
C THR A 11 -19.86 -35.92 17.50
N LEU A 12 -18.82 -36.76 17.46
CA LEU A 12 -17.44 -36.34 17.13
C LEU A 12 -17.32 -35.80 15.70
N LEU A 13 -18.02 -36.38 14.73
CA LEU A 13 -18.05 -35.90 13.34
C LEU A 13 -18.78 -34.55 13.19
N LEU A 14 -19.76 -34.26 14.06
CA LEU A 14 -20.47 -32.97 14.06
C LEU A 14 -19.69 -31.84 14.77
N ILE A 15 -18.77 -32.17 15.69
CA ILE A 15 -17.91 -31.20 16.38
C ILE A 15 -16.69 -30.81 15.52
N SER A 16 -16.33 -31.59 14.51
CA SER A 16 -15.22 -31.30 13.59
C SER A 16 -15.56 -30.29 12.49
N CYS A 17 -16.78 -29.74 12.46
CA CYS A 17 -17.09 -28.59 11.61
C CYS A 17 -16.62 -27.32 12.33
N ASP A 18 -15.32 -27.24 12.56
CA ASP A 18 -14.69 -26.06 13.12
C ASP A 18 -14.80 -24.97 12.05
N THR A 19 -15.73 -24.04 12.24
CA THR A 19 -15.73 -22.77 11.52
C THR A 19 -14.52 -22.01 12.01
N THR A 20 -13.34 -22.35 11.49
CA THR A 20 -12.12 -21.61 11.73
C THR A 20 -12.31 -20.20 11.18
N VAL A 21 -12.62 -19.28 12.09
CA VAL A 21 -12.44 -17.85 11.88
C VAL A 21 -10.94 -17.68 11.69
N GLY A 22 -10.51 -17.56 10.44
CA GLY A 22 -9.11 -17.36 10.11
C GLY A 22 -8.68 -15.95 10.48
N SER A 23 -7.43 -15.77 10.88
CA SER A 23 -6.82 -14.43 10.98
C SER A 23 -5.87 -14.23 9.82
N ALA A 24 -5.75 -13.00 9.31
CA ALA A 24 -4.76 -12.64 8.31
C ALA A 24 -3.98 -11.40 8.76
N ARG A 25 -2.65 -11.51 8.70
CA ARG A 25 -1.71 -10.43 9.07
C ARG A 25 -1.59 -9.44 7.92
N ILE A 26 -1.79 -8.16 8.22
CA ILE A 26 -1.71 -7.07 7.25
C ILE A 26 -0.72 -5.97 7.71
N PRO A 27 0.22 -5.52 6.85
CA PRO A 27 1.05 -4.36 7.15
C PRO A 27 0.19 -3.10 7.27
N ILE A 28 0.45 -2.30 8.31
CA ILE A 28 -0.16 -0.97 8.45
C ILE A 28 0.66 0.00 7.59
N ALA A 29 0.04 0.62 6.59
CA ALA A 29 0.68 1.67 5.81
C ALA A 29 0.91 2.92 6.69
N GLU A 30 2.08 3.56 6.57
CA GLU A 30 2.43 4.77 7.31
C GLU A 30 1.48 5.93 6.97
N TYR A 31 1.10 6.05 5.70
CA TYR A 31 0.05 6.95 5.24
C TYR A 31 -1.20 6.16 4.85
N ARG A 32 -2.32 6.40 5.53
CA ARG A 32 -3.59 5.72 5.29
C ARG A 32 -4.11 6.05 3.88
N GLN A 33 -3.86 5.13 2.94
CA GLN A 33 -4.32 5.22 1.56
C GLN A 33 -5.82 4.94 1.40
N PHE A 34 -6.45 4.37 2.43
CA PHE A 34 -7.85 4.02 2.48
C PHE A 34 -8.33 4.01 3.94
N ASP A 35 -9.64 4.06 4.13
CA ASP A 35 -10.24 3.84 5.44
C ASP A 35 -10.06 2.38 5.85
N SER A 36 -9.08 2.14 6.73
CA SER A 36 -8.77 0.82 7.28
C SER A 36 -9.99 0.18 7.93
N ASP A 37 -10.82 0.98 8.59
CA ASP A 37 -11.94 0.48 9.38
C ASP A 37 -13.06 0.02 8.44
N ALA A 38 -13.29 0.74 7.34
CA ALA A 38 -14.22 0.33 6.29
C ALA A 38 -13.79 -0.97 5.60
N VAL A 39 -12.49 -1.12 5.30
CA VAL A 39 -11.96 -2.35 4.70
C VAL A 39 -12.03 -3.52 5.68
N HIS A 40 -11.66 -3.31 6.95
CA HIS A 40 -11.78 -4.32 7.99
C HIS A 40 -13.22 -4.80 8.11
N ALA A 41 -14.19 -3.87 8.13
CA ALA A 41 -15.61 -4.22 8.19
C ALA A 41 -16.07 -5.08 7.00
N ILE A 42 -15.62 -4.77 5.77
CA ILE A 42 -15.96 -5.56 4.57
C ILE A 42 -15.34 -6.96 4.65
N PHE A 43 -14.08 -7.07 5.05
CA PHE A 43 -13.40 -8.37 5.18
C PHE A 43 -14.03 -9.23 6.27
N GLU A 44 -14.31 -8.66 7.45
CA GLU A 44 -14.94 -9.39 8.55
C GLU A 44 -16.34 -9.88 8.18
N ASP A 45 -17.16 -9.03 7.55
CA ASP A 45 -18.53 -9.36 7.15
C ASP A 45 -18.58 -10.42 6.02
N GLN A 46 -17.71 -10.32 5.03
CA GLN A 46 -17.80 -11.11 3.80
C GLN A 46 -16.91 -12.37 3.78
N SER A 47 -15.80 -12.38 4.53
CA SER A 47 -14.80 -13.46 4.45
C SER A 47 -14.68 -14.31 5.72
N ARG A 48 -15.30 -13.90 6.83
CA ARG A 48 -15.10 -14.49 8.17
C ARG A 48 -13.62 -14.51 8.59
N LEU A 49 -12.79 -13.64 7.99
CA LEU A 49 -11.41 -13.44 8.37
C LEU A 49 -11.30 -12.19 9.25
N THR A 50 -10.51 -12.29 10.32
CA THR A 50 -10.13 -11.14 11.14
C THR A 50 -8.77 -10.62 10.67
N LEU A 51 -8.72 -9.34 10.27
CA LEU A 51 -7.46 -8.69 9.91
C LEU A 51 -6.72 -8.26 11.19
N ILE A 52 -5.48 -8.73 11.34
CA ILE A 52 -4.61 -8.37 12.47
C ILE A 52 -3.36 -7.65 11.95
N PRO A 53 -2.78 -6.71 12.71
CA PRO A 53 -1.53 -6.05 12.30
C PRO A 53 -0.39 -7.05 12.10
N ALA A 54 0.37 -6.89 11.03
CA ALA A 54 1.60 -7.63 10.79
C ALA A 54 2.75 -7.11 11.67
N GLU A 55 3.59 -8.02 12.18
CA GLU A 55 4.80 -7.69 12.95
C GLU A 55 6.00 -7.43 12.03
N ALA A 56 5.84 -6.51 11.08
CA ALA A 56 6.93 -6.10 10.18
C ALA A 56 7.74 -4.95 10.81
N PRO A 57 9.08 -4.98 10.77
CA PRO A 57 9.90 -3.84 11.18
C PRO A 57 9.53 -2.56 10.41
N PRO A 58 9.66 -1.37 11.03
CA PRO A 58 9.45 -0.09 10.34
C PRO A 58 10.28 -0.01 9.05
N GLY A 59 9.69 0.52 7.98
CA GLY A 59 10.34 0.65 6.67
C GLY A 59 10.38 -0.63 5.82
N THR A 60 9.87 -1.76 6.31
CA THR A 60 9.72 -3.00 5.51
C THR A 60 8.67 -2.79 4.42
N SER A 61 9.00 -3.12 3.17
CA SER A 61 8.02 -2.99 2.08
C SER A 61 6.92 -4.05 2.18
N SER A 62 5.74 -3.78 1.59
CA SER A 62 4.64 -4.75 1.58
C SER A 62 5.00 -6.05 0.84
N VAL A 63 5.83 -5.96 -0.21
CA VAL A 63 6.33 -7.15 -0.91
C VAL A 63 7.21 -7.98 0.01
N ASP A 64 8.18 -7.35 0.67
CA ASP A 64 9.12 -8.05 1.54
C ASP A 64 8.40 -8.69 2.73
N ALA A 65 7.39 -8.01 3.27
CA ALA A 65 6.56 -8.54 4.35
C ALA A 65 5.81 -9.81 3.92
N LEU A 66 5.26 -9.84 2.70
CA LEU A 66 4.57 -11.02 2.16
C LEU A 66 5.54 -12.18 1.87
N THR A 67 6.67 -11.90 1.22
CA THR A 67 7.63 -12.95 0.82
C THR A 67 8.42 -13.51 1.99
N SER A 68 8.51 -12.76 3.10
CA SER A 68 9.23 -13.17 4.32
C SER A 68 8.30 -13.78 5.38
N ASP A 69 7.04 -14.07 5.03
CA ASP A 69 6.02 -14.64 5.95
C ASP A 69 5.78 -13.77 7.21
N LEU A 70 5.96 -12.46 7.07
CA LEU A 70 5.64 -11.47 8.11
C LEU A 70 4.21 -10.95 7.96
N ALA A 71 3.63 -11.08 6.76
CA ALA A 71 2.26 -10.73 6.42
C ALA A 71 1.61 -11.80 5.53
N ASP A 72 0.28 -11.92 5.62
CA ASP A 72 -0.54 -12.84 4.81
C ASP A 72 -1.27 -12.09 3.69
N LEU A 73 -1.58 -10.82 3.93
CA LEU A 73 -2.26 -9.91 3.02
C LEU A 73 -1.54 -8.57 2.99
N ALA A 74 -1.44 -7.93 1.83
CA ALA A 74 -1.04 -6.54 1.77
C ALA A 74 -1.69 -5.81 0.59
N LEU A 75 -1.70 -4.48 0.70
CA LEU A 75 -2.10 -3.59 -0.38
C LEU A 75 -0.86 -3.28 -1.24
N LEU A 76 -0.96 -3.54 -2.54
CA LEU A 76 0.11 -3.23 -3.48
C LEU A 76 -0.41 -2.40 -4.66
N GLU A 77 0.47 -1.56 -5.18
CA GLU A 77 0.25 -0.86 -6.43
C GLU A 77 0.35 -1.83 -7.60
N ASN A 78 -0.44 -1.62 -8.65
CA ASN A 78 -0.30 -2.36 -9.90
C ASN A 78 1.04 -2.11 -10.62
N SER A 79 1.77 -1.07 -10.23
CA SER A 79 3.10 -0.72 -10.72
C SER A 79 4.19 -1.62 -10.13
N THR A 80 3.91 -2.32 -9.03
CA THR A 80 4.86 -3.22 -8.39
C THR A 80 5.20 -4.37 -9.33
N PRO A 81 6.49 -4.70 -9.51
CA PRO A 81 6.90 -5.84 -10.33
C PRO A 81 6.27 -7.15 -9.87
N PHE A 82 6.06 -8.07 -10.82
CA PHE A 82 5.63 -9.42 -10.49
C PHE A 82 6.66 -10.13 -9.61
N VAL A 83 6.18 -10.79 -8.56
CA VAL A 83 6.97 -11.64 -7.67
C VAL A 83 6.32 -13.01 -7.61
N GLU A 84 7.12 -14.06 -7.83
CA GLU A 84 6.63 -15.43 -7.75
C GLU A 84 6.15 -15.76 -6.32
N GLY A 85 5.09 -16.57 -6.22
CA GLY A 85 4.46 -16.90 -4.94
C GLY A 85 3.36 -15.92 -4.52
N LEU A 86 3.39 -14.68 -5.01
CA LEU A 86 2.36 -13.68 -4.69
C LEU A 86 1.17 -13.75 -5.66
N ARG A 87 -0.05 -13.71 -5.12
CA ARG A 87 -1.31 -13.81 -5.88
C ARG A 87 -2.22 -12.62 -5.63
N THR A 88 -2.62 -11.91 -6.68
CA THR A 88 -3.67 -10.90 -6.57
C THR A 88 -5.02 -11.51 -6.21
N VAL A 89 -5.72 -10.90 -5.26
CA VAL A 89 -7.05 -11.29 -4.80
C VAL A 89 -8.12 -10.41 -5.43
N LEU A 90 -8.07 -9.10 -5.19
CA LEU A 90 -9.07 -8.15 -5.67
C LEU A 90 -8.49 -6.74 -5.86
N PRO A 91 -8.95 -5.98 -6.87
CA PRO A 91 -8.64 -4.55 -7.01
C PRO A 91 -9.41 -3.72 -5.98
N VAL A 92 -8.74 -2.78 -5.31
CA VAL A 92 -9.29 -2.10 -4.11
C VAL A 92 -9.90 -0.75 -4.47
N PHE A 93 -9.11 0.12 -5.10
CA PHE A 93 -9.53 1.43 -5.55
C PHE A 93 -8.62 1.96 -6.67
N GLU A 94 -9.10 2.98 -7.36
CA GLU A 94 -8.33 3.79 -8.29
C GLU A 94 -7.58 4.87 -7.52
N SER A 95 -6.28 4.99 -7.79
CA SER A 95 -5.43 6.05 -7.30
C SER A 95 -5.04 7.00 -8.41
N VAL A 96 -4.78 8.24 -8.01
CA VAL A 96 -4.18 9.26 -8.86
C VAL A 96 -2.87 9.71 -8.23
N LEU A 97 -2.01 10.25 -9.09
CA LEU A 97 -0.78 10.91 -8.69
C LEU A 97 -1.12 12.29 -8.12
N HIS A 98 -0.80 12.49 -6.85
CA HIS A 98 -0.80 13.78 -6.18
C HIS A 98 0.64 14.26 -6.05
N ILE A 99 0.88 15.50 -6.46
CA ILE A 99 2.15 16.19 -6.30
C ILE A 99 1.86 17.46 -5.53
N LEU A 100 2.48 17.60 -4.36
CA LEU A 100 2.41 18.81 -3.55
C LEU A 100 3.81 19.41 -3.52
N ALA A 101 3.89 20.73 -3.70
CA ALA A 101 5.12 21.48 -3.53
C ALA A 101 4.97 22.41 -2.32
N ARG A 102 6.08 22.69 -1.63
CA ARG A 102 6.12 23.70 -0.57
C ARG A 102 5.80 25.08 -1.17
N ASP A 103 4.95 25.86 -0.49
CA ASP A 103 4.44 27.14 -1.02
C ASP A 103 5.55 28.18 -1.30
N ASP A 104 6.64 28.12 -0.54
CA ASP A 104 7.81 28.99 -0.63
C ASP A 104 8.98 28.32 -1.38
N LEU A 105 8.72 27.24 -2.15
CA LEU A 105 9.71 26.65 -3.03
C LEU A 105 10.04 27.62 -4.18
N GLU A 106 11.17 28.30 -4.06
CA GLU A 106 11.74 29.13 -5.12
C GLU A 106 12.96 28.42 -5.74
N PRO A 107 12.90 28.01 -7.02
CA PRO A 107 14.04 27.36 -7.66
C PRO A 107 15.20 28.35 -7.86
N GLU A 108 16.42 27.92 -7.54
CA GLU A 108 17.63 28.73 -7.77
C GLU A 108 17.90 28.98 -9.27
N ASP A 109 17.53 28.00 -10.12
CA ASP A 109 17.68 28.06 -11.58
C ASP A 109 16.37 27.66 -12.27
N LEU A 110 15.75 28.60 -12.98
CA LEU A 110 14.53 28.35 -13.76
C LEU A 110 14.76 27.40 -14.94
N GLY A 111 16.00 27.25 -15.42
CA GLY A 111 16.36 26.26 -16.42
C GLY A 111 16.41 24.84 -15.86
N ASN A 112 16.60 24.70 -14.55
CA ASN A 112 16.66 23.43 -13.86
C ASN A 112 16.01 23.49 -12.45
N PRO A 113 14.68 23.71 -12.38
CA PRO A 113 14.02 24.05 -11.13
C PRO A 113 13.97 22.93 -10.08
N LEU A 114 14.34 21.70 -10.45
CA LEU A 114 14.37 20.56 -9.53
C LEU A 114 15.79 20.23 -9.05
N ASN A 115 16.80 20.99 -9.48
CA ASN A 115 18.16 20.84 -9.00
C ASN A 115 18.22 21.18 -7.49
N GLY A 116 18.75 20.26 -6.70
CA GLY A 116 18.82 20.36 -5.24
C GLY A 116 17.52 20.05 -4.51
N ALA A 117 16.42 19.75 -5.22
CA ALA A 117 15.13 19.53 -4.58
C ALA A 117 15.11 18.26 -3.71
N ASP A 118 14.47 18.36 -2.55
CA ASP A 118 14.18 17.23 -1.66
C ASP A 118 12.76 16.71 -1.89
N PHE A 119 12.68 15.46 -2.33
CA PHE A 119 11.43 14.75 -2.59
C PHE A 119 11.12 13.78 -1.46
N TYR A 120 9.88 13.76 -1.00
CA TYR A 120 9.34 12.68 -0.18
C TYR A 120 8.32 11.85 -0.97
N VAL A 121 8.48 10.53 -0.98
CA VAL A 121 7.53 9.60 -1.62
C VAL A 121 6.76 8.85 -0.54
N ALA A 122 5.47 9.16 -0.42
CA ALA A 122 4.60 8.53 0.57
C ALA A 122 4.54 7.01 0.37
N ASN A 123 4.60 6.26 1.48
CA ASN A 123 4.64 4.80 1.51
C ASN A 123 5.74 4.16 0.66
N ARG A 124 6.80 4.92 0.29
CA ARG A 124 7.90 4.47 -0.57
C ARG A 124 7.41 3.88 -1.90
N SER A 125 6.33 4.45 -2.45
CA SER A 125 5.70 4.02 -3.70
C SER A 125 6.73 3.84 -4.81
N ALA A 126 6.78 2.63 -5.38
CA ALA A 126 7.66 2.33 -6.52
C ALA A 126 7.29 3.19 -7.73
N ALA A 127 5.99 3.43 -7.98
CA ALA A 127 5.56 4.34 -9.03
C ALA A 127 6.01 5.78 -8.76
N GLY A 128 5.92 6.25 -7.52
CA GLY A 128 6.35 7.59 -7.10
C GLY A 128 7.84 7.82 -7.33
N ILE A 129 8.67 6.86 -6.92
CA ILE A 129 10.12 6.92 -7.13
C ILE A 129 10.43 6.94 -8.64
N ARG A 130 9.82 6.04 -9.42
CA ARG A 130 10.02 6.01 -10.88
C ARG A 130 9.54 7.28 -11.58
N PHE A 131 8.47 7.90 -11.09
CA PHE A 131 7.99 9.17 -11.60
C PHE A 131 9.03 10.27 -11.40
N ILE A 132 9.60 10.39 -10.20
CA ILE A 132 10.66 11.37 -9.90
C ILE A 132 11.85 11.14 -10.81
N GLU A 133 12.37 9.91 -10.89
CA GLU A 133 13.50 9.55 -11.76
C GLU A 133 13.24 9.91 -13.23
N LEU A 134 12.03 9.67 -13.73
CA LEU A 134 11.68 9.98 -15.12
C LEU A 134 11.63 11.49 -15.36
N VAL A 135 11.06 12.27 -14.44
CA VAL A 135 10.93 13.72 -14.56
C VAL A 135 12.29 14.39 -14.44
N THR A 136 13.09 14.03 -13.44
CA THR A 136 14.43 14.58 -13.23
C THR A 136 15.35 14.22 -14.40
N HIS A 137 15.29 12.97 -14.89
CA HIS A 137 16.07 12.56 -16.06
C HIS A 137 15.72 13.36 -17.32
N ARG A 138 14.43 13.66 -17.55
CA ARG A 138 14.00 14.51 -18.69
C ARG A 138 14.51 15.94 -18.59
N MET A 139 14.80 16.41 -17.38
CA MET A 139 15.41 17.71 -17.11
C MET A 139 16.93 17.68 -17.18
N GLY A 140 17.52 16.51 -17.48
CA GLY A 140 18.97 16.34 -17.56
C GLY A 140 19.65 16.24 -16.19
N LEU A 141 18.88 16.01 -15.12
CA LEU A 141 19.42 15.81 -13.78
C LEU A 141 19.94 14.38 -13.60
N THR A 142 21.04 14.26 -12.85
CA THR A 142 21.56 12.99 -12.35
C THR A 142 21.12 12.74 -10.90
N PRO A 143 21.13 11.49 -10.41
CA PRO A 143 20.63 11.15 -9.07
C PRO A 143 21.34 11.84 -7.89
N ASP A 144 22.54 12.40 -8.09
CA ASP A 144 23.28 13.18 -7.10
C ASP A 144 22.86 14.65 -7.03
N GLN A 145 21.97 15.09 -7.93
CA GLN A 145 21.49 16.46 -8.03
C GLN A 145 20.10 16.67 -7.41
N TYR A 146 19.51 15.65 -6.79
CA TYR A 146 18.26 15.72 -6.05
C TYR A 146 18.24 14.65 -4.97
N THR A 147 17.36 14.80 -3.98
CA THR A 147 17.25 13.83 -2.88
C THR A 147 15.86 13.19 -2.88
N ILE A 148 15.78 11.88 -2.67
CA ILE A 148 14.52 11.22 -2.31
C ILE A 148 14.65 10.79 -0.84
N SER A 149 14.05 11.56 0.05
CA SER A 149 14.10 11.34 1.49
C SER A 149 13.24 10.16 1.92
N GLU A 150 13.75 9.40 2.89
CA GLU A 150 13.04 8.25 3.46
C GLU A 150 11.90 8.66 4.39
N ALA A 151 11.96 9.88 4.94
CA ALA A 151 10.99 10.43 5.87
C ALA A 151 10.55 11.82 5.42
N PHE A 152 9.31 12.18 5.75
CA PHE A 152 8.80 13.53 5.56
C PHE A 152 9.33 14.42 6.68
N ASP A 153 9.94 15.56 6.31
CA ASP A 153 10.39 16.56 7.26
C ASP A 153 9.72 17.93 6.97
N PRO A 154 8.80 18.38 7.85
CA PRO A 154 8.07 19.63 7.65
C PRO A 154 9.00 20.83 7.55
N GLY A 155 8.87 21.58 6.45
CA GLY A 155 9.63 22.80 6.20
C GLY A 155 10.95 22.61 5.47
N THR A 156 11.45 21.38 5.37
CA THR A 156 12.66 21.06 4.57
C THR A 156 12.30 20.30 3.30
N THR A 157 11.34 19.36 3.34
CA THR A 157 10.86 18.66 2.16
C THR A 157 10.21 19.65 1.19
N ASP A 158 10.72 19.67 -0.05
CA ASP A 158 10.25 20.59 -1.08
C ASP A 158 9.03 20.04 -1.83
N ILE A 159 9.05 18.74 -2.15
CA ILE A 159 8.01 18.10 -2.98
C ILE A 159 7.57 16.78 -2.36
N ILE A 160 6.27 16.59 -2.23
CA ILE A 160 5.64 15.34 -1.82
C ILE A 160 5.00 14.68 -3.04
N VAL A 161 5.33 13.41 -3.26
CA VAL A 161 4.74 12.55 -4.28
C VAL A 161 3.94 11.44 -3.61
N TYR A 162 2.64 11.37 -3.92
CA TYR A 162 1.72 10.43 -3.30
C TYR A 162 0.73 9.85 -4.32
N PHE A 163 0.59 8.52 -4.32
CA PHE A 163 -0.51 7.85 -5.01
C PHE A 163 -1.61 7.51 -4.03
N GLY A 164 -2.80 8.05 -4.26
CA GLY A 164 -3.95 7.85 -3.39
C GLY A 164 -5.28 8.13 -4.08
N PRO A 165 -6.41 7.80 -3.45
CA PRO A 165 -7.72 8.05 -4.01
C PRO A 165 -7.93 9.55 -4.29
N ILE A 166 -8.78 9.86 -5.27
CA ILE A 166 -9.32 11.21 -5.43
C ILE A 166 -10.31 11.41 -4.28
N ASP A 167 -10.11 12.44 -3.45
CA ASP A 167 -11.16 12.88 -2.51
C ASP A 167 -12.24 13.64 -3.31
N PRO A 168 -13.44 13.05 -3.52
CA PRO A 168 -14.49 13.66 -4.33
C PRO A 168 -15.11 14.89 -3.64
N SER A 169 -14.87 15.07 -2.34
CA SER A 169 -15.42 16.19 -1.58
C SER A 169 -14.61 17.47 -1.71
N ASN A 170 -13.42 17.43 -2.35
CA ASN A 170 -12.50 18.56 -2.35
C ASN A 170 -11.72 18.83 -3.66
N THR A 171 -12.13 18.28 -4.82
CA THR A 171 -11.45 18.54 -6.11
C THR A 171 -12.41 18.94 -7.25
N PRO A 172 -12.50 20.23 -7.61
CA PRO A 172 -13.14 20.68 -8.84
C PRO A 172 -12.08 20.80 -9.95
N GLY A 173 -11.82 19.74 -10.73
CA GLY A 173 -10.86 19.83 -11.84
C GLY A 173 -10.59 18.53 -12.59
N PRO A 174 -10.13 18.60 -13.86
CA PRO A 174 -10.33 17.57 -14.88
C PRO A 174 -9.45 16.33 -14.66
N HIS A 175 -10.02 15.17 -15.02
CA HIS A 175 -9.48 13.83 -14.81
C HIS A 175 -7.97 13.65 -15.10
N PRO A 176 -7.17 13.17 -14.12
CA PRO A 176 -5.81 12.71 -14.34
C PRO A 176 -5.74 11.23 -14.73
N ALA A 177 -4.57 10.79 -15.21
CA ALA A 177 -4.27 9.39 -15.52
C ALA A 177 -4.41 8.50 -14.26
N THR A 178 -5.21 7.44 -14.37
CA THR A 178 -5.60 6.56 -13.26
C THR A 178 -4.64 5.37 -13.10
N HIS A 179 -4.23 5.12 -11.86
CA HIS A 179 -3.51 3.92 -11.41
C HIS A 179 -4.41 3.09 -10.48
N TRP A 180 -4.09 1.82 -10.26
CA TRP A 180 -4.96 0.90 -9.51
C TRP A 180 -4.19 0.20 -8.40
N TYR A 181 -4.80 0.12 -7.20
CA TYR A 181 -4.30 -0.71 -6.11
C TYR A 181 -4.98 -2.09 -6.10
N ARG A 182 -4.24 -3.13 -5.68
CA ARG A 182 -4.70 -4.53 -5.63
C ARG A 182 -4.30 -5.19 -4.32
N TRP A 183 -5.17 -6.02 -3.77
CA TRP A 183 -4.85 -6.96 -2.70
C TRP A 183 -4.05 -8.12 -3.25
N ILE A 184 -3.04 -8.56 -2.50
CA ILE A 184 -2.22 -9.72 -2.85
C ILE A 184 -2.10 -10.65 -1.62
N MET A 185 -2.32 -11.95 -1.81
CA MET A 185 -2.14 -13.06 -0.86
C MET A 185 -0.90 -13.89 -1.22
N ASN A 186 -0.33 -14.57 -0.22
CA ASN A 186 0.61 -15.68 -0.39
C ASN A 186 -0.15 -17.02 -0.46
#